data_AF-A0A4Y3IL60-F1
#
_entry.id   AF-A0A4Y3IL60-F1
#
_cell.length_a   1.000
_cell.length_b   1.000
_cell.length_c   1.000
_cell.angle_alpha   90.00
_cell.angle_beta   90.00
_cell.angle_gamma   90.00
#
_symmetry.space_group_name_H-M   'P 1'
#
loop_
_entity.id
_entity.type
_entity.pdbx_description
1 polymer ?
#
loop_
_entity_poly.entity_id
_entity_poly.type
_entity_poly.pdbx_seq_one_letter_code
_entity_poly.pdbx_strand_id
1 'polypeptide(L)' 'MTLDFELGKIIVNAHEIMIRLDGEHRLTYQAQTDAVQLMGQVLVILDAQSRFSIKLPPEIIEEISQVTGIAIA' A
#
# COMPACT_ATOMS: atom_id res chain seq x y z
N MET A 1 -7.59 -7.52 -4.92
CA MET A 1 -8.56 -6.93 -3.98
C MET A 1 -8.48 -5.42 -4.09
N THR A 2 -9.59 -4.72 -3.86
CA THR A 2 -9.65 -3.25 -3.90
C THR A 2 -10.15 -2.75 -2.55
N LEU A 3 -9.39 -1.85 -1.94
CA LEU A 3 -9.64 -1.26 -0.62
C LEU A 3 -9.78 0.24 -0.77
N ASP A 4 -10.95 0.78 -0.45
CA ASP A 4 -11.15 2.22 -0.43
C ASP A 4 -10.74 2.79 0.93
N PHE A 5 -10.15 3.99 0.93
CA PHE A 5 -9.75 4.72 2.12
C PHE A 5 -9.91 6.23 1.88
N GLU A 6 -9.75 7.04 2.93
CA GLU A 6 -10.04 8.48 2.89
C GLU A 6 -9.42 9.22 1.70
N LEU A 7 -8.18 8.89 1.32
CA LEU A 7 -7.46 9.59 0.25
C LEU A 7 -7.56 8.90 -1.12
N GLY A 8 -8.26 7.77 -1.23
CA GLY A 8 -8.48 7.10 -2.50
C GLY A 8 -8.64 5.59 -2.37
N LYS A 9 -7.88 4.82 -3.15
CA LYS A 9 -8.01 3.36 -3.17
C LYS A 9 -6.68 2.63 -3.32
N ILE A 10 -6.62 1.44 -2.76
CA ILE A 10 -5.50 0.51 -2.86
C ILE A 10 -5.99 -0.72 -3.61
N ILE A 11 -5.29 -1.09 -4.67
CA ILE A 11 -5.49 -2.33 -5.40
C ILE A 11 -4.31 -3.23 -5.08
N VAL A 12 -4.57 -4.39 -4.49
CA VAL A 12 -3.53 -5.29 -3.99
C VAL A 12 -3.78 -6.73 -4.43
N ASN A 13 -2.71 -7.42 -4.81
CA ASN A 13 -2.68 -8.87 -4.98
C ASN A 13 -1.38 -9.42 -4.35
N ALA A 14 -1.09 -10.71 -4.55
CA ALA A 14 0.08 -11.34 -3.94
C ALA A 14 1.43 -10.78 -4.43
N HIS A 15 1.47 -10.15 -5.61
CA HIS A 15 2.70 -9.73 -6.29
C HIS A 15 2.90 -8.21 -6.34
N GLU A 16 1.82 -7.44 -6.35
CA GLU A 16 1.88 -5.98 -6.48
C GLU A 16 0.85 -5.25 -5.64
N ILE A 17 1.20 -4.00 -5.34
CA ILE A 17 0.31 -3.01 -4.78
C ILE A 17 0.25 -1.77 -5.69
N MET A 18 -0.95 -1.25 -5.88
CA MET A 18 -1.21 0.02 -6.55
C MET A 18 -1.99 0.92 -5.59
N ILE A 19 -1.39 2.04 -5.21
CA ILE A 19 -1.98 3.06 -4.35
C ILE A 19 -2.38 4.22 -5.24
N ARG A 20 -3.66 4.52 -5.28
CA ARG A 20 -4.21 5.59 -6.08
C ARG A 20 -4.79 6.66 -5.14
N LEU A 21 -4.20 7.84 -5.20
CA LEU A 21 -4.66 9.01 -4.49
C LEU A 21 -5.61 9.81 -5.39
N ASP A 22 -6.80 10.07 -4.89
CA ASP A 22 -7.81 10.87 -5.57
C ASP A 22 -7.54 12.38 -5.36
N GLY A 23 -8.03 13.22 -6.27
CA GLY A 23 -7.79 14.66 -6.30
C GLY A 23 -7.77 15.20 -7.73
N GLU A 24 -7.64 16.53 -7.89
CA GLU A 24 -7.56 17.15 -9.24
C GLU A 24 -6.38 16.62 -10.05
N HIS A 25 -5.26 16.36 -9.37
CA HIS A 25 -4.10 15.69 -9.92
C HIS A 25 -3.99 14.30 -9.32
N ARG A 26 -4.67 13.35 -9.97
CA ARG A 26 -4.65 11.94 -9.58
C ARG A 26 -3.23 11.38 -9.62
N LEU A 27 -2.78 10.83 -8.50
CA LEU A 27 -1.48 10.17 -8.40
C LEU A 27 -1.66 8.67 -8.26
N THR A 28 -0.74 7.90 -8.84
CA THR A 28 -0.70 6.45 -8.69
C THR A 28 0.71 6.00 -8.41
N TYR A 29 0.89 5.30 -7.30
CA TYR A 29 2.12 4.60 -6.97
C TYR A 29 1.89 3.11 -7.19
N GLN A 30 2.77 2.46 -7.94
CA GLN A 30 2.73 1.01 -8.15
C GLN A 30 4.07 0.41 -7.73
N ALA A 31 4.03 -0.68 -6.98
CA ALA A 31 5.22 -1.38 -6.52
C ALA A 31 4.99 -2.88 -6.45
N GLN A 32 6.08 -3.63 -6.58
CA GLN A 32 6.11 -5.06 -6.29
C GLN A 32 6.07 -5.27 -4.76
N THR A 33 5.45 -6.37 -4.30
CA THR A 33 5.28 -6.67 -2.88
C THR A 33 6.60 -6.92 -2.16
N ASP A 34 7.66 -7.32 -2.87
CA ASP A 34 9.01 -7.48 -2.32
C ASP A 34 9.66 -6.14 -1.89
N ALA A 35 9.18 -5.02 -2.42
CA ALA A 35 9.59 -3.66 -2.05
C ALA A 35 8.70 -3.05 -0.95
N VAL A 36 7.68 -3.77 -0.46
CA VAL A 36 6.71 -3.26 0.51
C VAL A 36 7.04 -3.75 1.91
N GLN A 37 6.91 -2.86 2.90
CA GLN A 37 6.99 -3.16 4.32
C GLN A 37 5.76 -2.60 5.03
N LEU A 38 5.19 -3.39 5.95
CA LEU A 38 4.10 -2.97 6.83
C LEU A 38 4.68 -2.71 8.22
N MET A 39 4.69 -1.46 8.66
CA MET A 39 5.26 -1.03 9.94
C MET A 39 4.14 -0.43 10.81
N GLY A 40 3.53 -1.25 11.67
CA GLY A 40 2.31 -0.90 12.38
C GLY A 40 1.21 -0.45 11.42
N GLN A 41 0.82 0.82 11.49
CA GLN A 41 -0.20 1.43 10.62
C GLN A 41 0.37 2.11 9.37
N VAL A 42 1.65 1.91 9.06
CA VAL A 42 2.34 2.59 7.95
C VAL A 42 2.75 1.58 6.91
N LEU A 43 2.29 1.81 5.68
CA LEU A 43 2.82 1.10 4.52
C LEU A 43 4.01 1.89 3.98
N VAL A 44 5.15 1.21 3.84
CA VAL A 44 6.39 1.76 3.30
C VAL A 44 6.74 1.02 2.02
N ILE A 45 7.08 1.77 0.98
CA ILE A 45 7.62 1.26 -0.27
C ILE A 45 9.07 1.72 -0.37
N LEU A 46 9.97 0.76 -0.47
CA LEU A 46 11.41 0.95 -0.61
C LEU A 46 11.84 0.41 -1.97
N ASP A 47 11.67 1.20 -3.02
CA ASP A 47 12.25 0.88 -4.33
C ASP A 47 13.66 1.50 -4.47
N ALA A 48 14.38 1.11 -5.53
CA ALA A 48 15.77 1.54 -5.74
C ALA A 48 15.94 3.06 -5.97
N GLN A 49 14.87 3.78 -6.32
CA GLN A 49 14.88 5.17 -6.76
C GLN A 49 13.98 6.08 -5.90
N SER A 50 13.07 5.51 -5.11
CA SER A 50 12.04 6.24 -4.39
C SER A 50 11.68 5.56 -3.08
N ARG A 51 11.44 6.39 -2.07
CA ARG A 51 10.87 6.01 -0.78
C ARG A 51 9.52 6.67 -0.67
N PHE A 52 8.48 5.86 -0.52
CA PHE A 52 7.12 6.33 -0.31
C PHE A 52 6.58 5.69 0.95
N SER A 53 5.88 6.47 1.79
CA SER A 53 5.16 5.91 2.91
C SER A 53 3.82 6.60 3.09
N ILE A 54 2.84 5.82 3.55
CA ILE A 54 1.50 6.31 3.83
C ILE A 54 0.96 5.63 5.07
N LYS A 55 0.39 6.43 5.98
CA LYS A 55 -0.36 5.90 7.11
C LYS A 55 -1.73 5.45 6.61
N LEU A 56 -2.12 4.23 6.96
CA LEU A 56 -3.39 3.63 6.59
C LEU A 56 -4.15 3.19 7.86
N PRO A 57 -5.48 3.07 7.77
CA PRO A 57 -6.28 2.45 8.82
C PRO A 57 -5.78 1.02 9.14
N PRO A 58 -5.82 0.58 10.41
CA PRO A 58 -5.39 -0.76 10.82
C PRO A 58 -6.01 -1.88 9.99
N GLU A 59 -7.31 -1.81 9.71
CA GLU A 59 -8.05 -2.80 8.93
C GLU A 59 -7.49 -2.99 7.51
N ILE A 60 -7.05 -1.91 6.87
CA ILE A 60 -6.46 -1.95 5.54
C ILE A 60 -5.07 -2.60 5.58
N ILE A 61 -4.28 -2.34 6.62
CA ILE A 61 -2.97 -2.97 6.79
C ILE A 61 -3.13 -4.47 7.02
N GLU A 62 -4.08 -4.89 7.85
CA GLU A 62 -4.39 -6.30 8.10
C GLU A 62 -4.80 -7.01 6.81
N GLU A 63 -5.66 -6.39 6.01
CA GLU A 63 -6.10 -6.94 4.72
C GLU A 63 -4.95 -7.04 3.69
N ILE A 64 -4.07 -6.03 3.63
CA ILE A 64 -2.87 -6.08 2.78
C ILE A 64 -1.95 -7.21 3.25
N SER A 65 -1.73 -7.37 4.57
CA SER A 65 -0.92 -8.45 5.12
C SER A 65 -1.49 -9.82 4.74
N GLN A 66 -2.81 -10.01 4.86
CA GLN A 66 -3.48 -11.26 4.50
C GLN A 66 -3.34 -11.61 3.01
N VAL A 67 -3.45 -10.63 2.11
CA VAL A 67 -3.36 -10.87 0.66
C VAL A 67 -1.92 -11.05 0.18
N THR A 68 -0.98 -10.29 0.73
CA THR A 68 0.42 -10.27 0.28
C THR A 68 1.31 -11.29 1.01
N GLY A 69 0.89 -11.74 2.18
CA GLY A 69 1.71 -12.56 3.08
C GLY A 69 2.81 -11.78 3.80
N ILE A 70 2.87 -10.44 3.65
CA ILE A 70 3.86 -9.59 4.31
C ILE A 70 3.50 -9.47 5.80
N ALA A 71 4.44 -9.78 6.68
CA ALA A 71 4.25 -9.63 8.12
C ALA A 71 4.19 -8.15 8.53
N ILE A 72 3.32 -7.82 9.49
CA ILE A 72 3.23 -6.50 10.11
C ILE A 72 4.30 -6.43 11.21
N ALA A 73 5.22 -5.48 11.09
CA ALA A 73 6.27 -5.19 12.07
C ALA A 73 5.82 -4.20 13.15
#